data_AF-A0A847C7A7-F1
#
_entry.id   AF-A0A847C7A7-F1
#
_cell.length_a   1.000
_cell.length_b   1.000
_cell.length_c   1.000
_cell.angle_alpha   90.00
_cell.angle_beta   90.00
_cell.angle_gamma   90.00
#
_symmetry.space_group_name_H-M   'P 1'
#
loop_
_entity.id
_entity.type
_entity.pdbx_description
1 polymer ?
#
loop_
_entity_poly.entity_id
_entity_poly.type
_entity_poly.pdbx_seq_one_letter_code
_entity_poly.pdbx_strand_id
1 'polypeptide(L)'
;MNDSRIMWLWLHNVMGPCNEKSIELVRQYDYIEALYEKRQSADILKVLSPQEFKNARTVRLDDCRALAEECDALGIRILCYGDEEYPEMLRNTRVPPAVLFCTGDVKTLTGTAIAGVGARLATKYGRDAVKKIFSPVARAGITLVSGLAAGIDSEVHRAALENGGKTVAVLGNEITRTYPSTHAGLREEIEAHGCVVSEYAPHTGSQRYM
;
A
#
# COMPACT_ATOMS: atom_id res chain seq x y z
N MET A 1 21.58 -0.28 -3.71
CA MET A 1 20.29 -0.69 -3.11
C MET A 1 20.56 -1.04 -1.66
N ASN A 2 19.82 -0.48 -0.69
CA ASN A 2 20.07 -0.73 0.73
C ASN A 2 19.70 -2.18 1.08
N ASP A 3 20.59 -2.91 1.75
CA ASP A 3 20.35 -4.31 2.13
C ASP A 3 19.13 -4.45 3.05
N SER A 4 18.82 -3.43 3.87
CA SER A 4 17.60 -3.40 4.70
C SER A 4 16.32 -3.54 3.88
N ARG A 5 16.22 -2.87 2.72
CA ARG A 5 15.03 -2.91 1.85
C ARG A 5 14.78 -4.31 1.31
N ILE A 6 15.85 -4.99 0.92
CA ILE A 6 15.75 -6.37 0.42
C ILE A 6 15.27 -7.32 1.52
N MET A 7 15.67 -7.08 2.77
CA MET A 7 15.19 -7.88 3.90
C MET A 7 13.74 -7.55 4.29
N TRP A 8 13.29 -6.30 4.10
CA TRP A 8 11.87 -5.96 4.22
C TRP A 8 11.02 -6.65 3.15
N LEU A 9 11.49 -6.70 1.90
CA LEU A 9 10.84 -7.46 0.83
C LEU A 9 10.86 -8.97 1.08
N TRP A 10 11.93 -9.50 1.68
CA TRP A 10 11.96 -10.87 2.17
C TRP A 10 10.85 -11.09 3.19
N LEU A 11 10.74 -10.24 4.22
CA LEU A 11 9.70 -10.37 5.24
C LEU A 11 8.29 -10.30 4.61
N HIS A 12 8.09 -9.37 3.67
CA HIS A 12 6.83 -9.26 2.94
C HIS A 12 6.47 -10.56 2.20
N ASN A 13 7.42 -11.18 1.50
CA ASN A 13 7.21 -12.47 0.81
C ASN A 13 7.05 -13.66 1.78
N VAL A 14 7.59 -13.56 2.99
CA VAL A 14 7.44 -14.58 4.03
C VAL A 14 6.04 -14.55 4.65
N MET A 15 5.60 -13.36 5.04
CA MET A 15 4.38 -13.12 5.82
C MET A 15 3.15 -12.92 4.95
N GLY A 16 3.34 -12.43 3.72
CA GLY A 16 2.28 -11.96 2.84
C GLY A 16 1.82 -10.53 3.16
N PRO A 17 0.99 -9.94 2.27
CA PRO A 17 0.37 -8.63 2.48
C PRO A 17 -0.59 -8.65 3.66
N CYS A 18 -0.84 -7.48 4.26
CA CYS A 18 -1.82 -7.29 5.35
C CYS A 18 -1.60 -8.18 6.58
N ASN A 19 -0.38 -8.69 6.79
CA ASN A 19 -0.07 -9.59 7.90
C ASN A 19 0.19 -8.81 9.20
N GLU A 20 -0.64 -9.06 10.21
CA GLU A 20 -0.65 -8.37 11.50
C GLU A 20 0.61 -8.57 12.35
N LYS A 21 1.36 -9.65 12.12
CA LYS A 21 2.53 -10.02 12.93
C LYS A 21 3.83 -9.39 12.42
N SER A 22 3.87 -8.88 11.20
CA SER A 22 5.11 -8.49 10.52
C SER A 22 5.92 -7.47 11.32
N ILE A 23 5.28 -6.37 11.73
CA ILE A 23 5.96 -5.28 12.45
C ILE A 23 6.27 -5.67 13.89
N GLU A 24 5.35 -6.38 14.55
CA GLU A 24 5.58 -6.88 15.91
C GLU A 24 6.79 -7.82 15.95
N LEU A 25 6.91 -8.70 14.96
CA LEU A 25 8.03 -9.60 14.83
C LEU A 25 9.35 -8.84 14.66
N VAL A 26 9.40 -7.80 13.82
CA VAL A 26 10.62 -6.98 13.69
C VAL A 26 10.98 -6.28 15.00
N ARG A 27 9.97 -5.76 15.74
CA ARG A 27 10.19 -5.10 17.04
C ARG A 27 10.79 -6.02 18.10
N GLN A 28 10.54 -7.33 18.04
CA GLN A 28 11.15 -8.30 18.97
C GLN A 28 12.65 -8.51 18.74
N TYR A 29 13.16 -8.12 17.56
CA TYR A 29 14.57 -8.27 17.16
C TYR A 29 15.23 -6.92 16.88
N ASP A 30 14.64 -5.81 17.36
CA ASP A 30 15.07 -4.42 17.18
C ASP A 30 14.99 -3.87 15.74
N TYR A 31 15.52 -4.59 14.75
CA TYR A 31 15.56 -4.19 13.33
C TYR A 31 15.54 -5.38 12.36
N ILE A 32 15.32 -5.10 11.07
CA ILE A 32 15.00 -6.14 10.07
C ILE A 32 16.17 -7.10 9.82
N GLU A 33 17.41 -6.62 9.85
CA GLU A 33 18.61 -7.41 9.64
C GLU A 33 18.80 -8.44 10.75
N ALA A 34 18.59 -8.04 12.01
CA ALA A 34 18.67 -8.95 13.15
C ALA A 34 17.59 -10.05 13.08
N LEU A 35 16.38 -9.71 12.64
CA LEU A 35 15.34 -10.71 12.37
C LEU A 35 15.78 -11.69 11.27
N TYR A 36 16.34 -11.18 10.16
CA TYR A 36 16.79 -12.00 9.05
C TYR A 36 17.92 -12.96 9.46
N GLU A 37 18.89 -12.52 10.26
CA GLU A 37 19.95 -13.38 10.80
C GLU A 37 19.38 -14.54 11.63
N LYS A 38 18.29 -14.30 12.36
CA LYS A 38 17.61 -15.29 13.21
C LYS A 38 16.51 -16.09 12.51
N ARG A 39 16.32 -15.93 11.19
CA ARG A 39 15.25 -16.57 10.41
C ARG A 39 15.20 -18.11 10.49
N GLN A 40 16.31 -18.76 10.84
CA GLN A 40 16.40 -20.23 10.98
C GLN A 40 16.34 -20.71 12.43
N SER A 41 16.23 -19.79 13.41
CA SER A 41 16.22 -20.14 14.83
C SER A 41 14.91 -20.81 15.23
N ALA A 42 14.94 -21.60 16.31
CA ALA A 42 13.72 -22.18 16.87
C ALA A 42 12.80 -21.16 17.55
N ASP A 43 13.30 -19.96 17.87
CA ASP A 43 12.50 -18.93 18.55
C ASP A 43 11.47 -18.30 17.62
N ILE A 44 11.78 -18.15 16.33
CA ILE A 44 10.84 -17.60 15.34
C ILE A 44 9.63 -18.54 15.09
N LEU A 45 9.77 -19.85 15.36
CA LEU A 45 8.67 -20.83 15.27
C LEU A 45 7.55 -20.58 16.28
N LYS A 46 7.82 -19.83 17.36
CA LYS A 46 6.80 -19.49 18.36
C LYS A 46 5.80 -18.44 17.83
N VAL A 47 6.19 -17.70 16.78
CA VAL A 47 5.41 -16.59 16.20
C VAL A 47 4.88 -16.93 14.81
N LEU A 48 5.68 -17.64 14.02
CA LEU A 48 5.34 -18.01 12.65
C LEU A 48 4.51 -19.30 12.60
N SER A 49 3.53 -19.31 11.69
CA SER A 49 2.88 -20.54 11.27
C SER A 49 3.89 -21.46 10.55
N PRO A 50 3.59 -22.76 10.42
CA PRO A 50 4.46 -23.69 9.69
C PRO A 50 4.77 -23.24 8.25
N GLN A 51 3.80 -22.61 7.57
CA GLN A 51 3.99 -22.11 6.21
C GLN A 51 4.88 -20.85 6.18
N GLU A 52 4.67 -19.88 7.07
CA GLU A 52 5.54 -18.70 7.18
C GLU A 52 6.97 -19.12 7.55
N PHE A 53 7.15 -20.08 8.46
CA PHE A 53 8.48 -20.60 8.81
C PHE A 53 9.16 -21.29 7.62
N LYS A 54 8.40 -22.06 6.83
CA LYS A 54 8.91 -22.62 5.58
C LYS A 54 9.34 -21.50 4.63
N ASN A 55 8.49 -20.49 4.43
CA ASN A 55 8.79 -19.34 3.57
C ASN A 55 10.06 -18.61 4.03
N ALA A 56 10.23 -18.38 5.33
CA ALA A 56 11.41 -17.72 5.91
C ALA A 56 12.73 -18.38 5.51
N ARG A 57 12.71 -19.69 5.24
CA ARG A 57 13.86 -20.48 4.80
C ARG A 57 14.01 -20.59 3.29
N THR A 58 12.91 -20.49 2.54
CA THR A 58 12.89 -20.74 1.09
C THR A 58 12.91 -19.49 0.24
N VAL A 59 12.37 -18.36 0.73
CA VAL A 59 12.41 -17.07 0.04
C VAL A 59 13.87 -16.60 -0.02
N ARG A 60 14.38 -16.39 -1.24
CA ARG A 60 15.76 -15.96 -1.45
C ARG A 60 15.84 -14.44 -1.55
N LEU A 61 16.95 -13.87 -1.07
CA LEU A 61 17.20 -12.45 -1.23
C LEU A 61 17.40 -12.07 -2.70
N ASP A 62 17.91 -12.98 -3.54
CA ASP A 62 18.03 -12.75 -4.99
C ASP A 62 16.66 -12.50 -5.64
N ASP A 63 15.64 -13.28 -5.27
CA ASP A 63 14.27 -13.09 -5.77
C ASP A 63 13.70 -11.73 -5.31
N CYS A 64 14.03 -11.31 -4.08
CA CYS A 64 13.63 -10.01 -3.55
C CYS A 64 14.37 -8.85 -4.24
N ARG A 65 15.63 -9.04 -4.63
CA ARG A 65 16.40 -8.07 -5.43
C ARG A 65 15.80 -7.94 -6.82
N ALA A 66 15.49 -9.06 -7.47
CA ALA A 66 14.82 -9.06 -8.77
C ALA A 66 13.46 -8.33 -8.72
N LEU A 67 12.67 -8.55 -7.67
CA LEU A 67 11.42 -7.82 -7.46
C LEU A 67 11.63 -6.30 -7.28
N ALA A 68 12.67 -5.90 -6.55
CA ALA A 68 13.00 -4.49 -6.36
C ALA A 68 13.43 -3.84 -7.69
N GLU A 69 14.25 -4.52 -8.48
CA GLU A 69 14.67 -4.08 -9.81
C GLU A 69 13.50 -3.99 -10.79
N GLU A 70 12.57 -4.96 -10.75
CA GLU A 70 11.34 -4.91 -11.53
C GLU A 70 10.46 -3.71 -11.13
N CYS A 71 10.28 -3.46 -9.83
CA CYS A 71 9.54 -2.31 -9.35
C CYS A 71 10.19 -1.00 -9.82
N ASP A 72 11.51 -0.86 -9.70
CA ASP A 72 12.24 0.32 -10.19
C ASP A 72 12.04 0.50 -11.71
N ALA A 73 12.11 -0.58 -12.50
CA ALA A 73 11.88 -0.54 -13.95
C ALA A 73 10.45 -0.15 -14.34
N LEU A 74 9.47 -0.50 -13.50
CA LEU A 74 8.06 -0.14 -13.67
C LEU A 74 7.70 1.24 -13.07
N GLY A 75 8.67 1.95 -12.47
CA GLY A 75 8.42 3.22 -11.79
C GLY A 75 7.63 3.08 -10.48
N ILE A 76 7.61 1.87 -9.90
CA ILE A 76 6.99 1.58 -8.61
C ILE A 76 7.98 1.88 -7.50
N ARG A 77 7.63 2.84 -6.65
CA ARG A 77 8.38 3.15 -5.43
C ARG A 77 8.03 2.17 -4.33
N ILE A 78 9.05 1.59 -3.71
CA ILE A 78 8.91 0.72 -2.54
C ILE A 78 9.22 1.54 -1.28
N LEU A 79 8.25 1.62 -0.37
CA LEU A 79 8.43 2.20 0.96
C LEU A 79 8.36 1.10 2.02
N CYS A 80 9.41 0.94 2.80
CA CYS A 80 9.48 -0.02 3.89
C CYS A 80 9.16 0.67 5.22
N TYR A 81 8.60 -0.07 6.18
CA TYR A 81 8.22 0.48 7.50
C TYR A 81 9.35 1.28 8.19
N GLY A 82 10.60 0.81 8.04
CA GLY A 82 11.80 1.46 8.59
C GLY A 82 12.31 2.67 7.82
N ASP A 83 11.74 3.00 6.65
CA ASP A 83 12.19 4.14 5.84
C ASP A 83 11.73 5.46 6.47
N GLU A 84 12.55 6.51 6.38
CA GLU A 84 12.19 7.85 6.86
C GLU A 84 10.96 8.43 6.13
N GLU A 85 10.85 8.16 4.83
CA GLU A 85 9.71 8.59 3.99
C GLU A 85 8.41 7.80 4.24
N TYR A 86 8.43 6.77 5.11
CA TYR A 86 7.23 5.97 5.37
C TYR A 86 6.15 6.80 6.09
N PRO A 87 4.87 6.75 5.66
CA PRO A 87 3.82 7.62 6.20
C PRO A 87 3.60 7.43 7.71
N GLU A 88 3.83 8.49 8.49
CA GLU A 88 3.75 8.45 9.96
C GLU A 88 2.36 8.05 10.47
N MET A 89 1.29 8.53 9.83
CA MET A 89 -0.08 8.14 10.19
C MET A 89 -0.30 6.63 10.05
N LEU A 90 0.28 5.99 9.02
CA LEU A 90 0.21 4.54 8.84
C LEU A 90 1.10 3.81 9.85
N ARG A 91 2.30 4.35 10.13
CA ARG A 91 3.24 3.79 11.12
C ARG A 91 2.62 3.60 12.50
N ASN A 92 1.69 4.50 12.85
CA ASN A 92 0.99 4.54 14.14
C ASN A 92 -0.34 3.76 14.14
N THR A 93 -0.70 3.07 13.06
CA THR A 93 -1.87 2.18 13.05
C THR A 93 -1.58 0.87 13.80
N ARG A 94 -2.65 0.12 14.11
CA ARG A 94 -2.53 -1.17 14.81
C ARG A 94 -1.75 -2.20 14.02
N VAL A 95 -1.93 -2.22 12.70
CA VAL A 95 -1.30 -3.17 11.78
C VAL A 95 -0.68 -2.37 10.63
N PRO A 96 0.51 -1.78 10.82
CA PRO A 96 1.18 -1.05 9.76
C PRO A 96 1.68 -2.04 8.68
N PRO A 97 1.50 -1.75 7.40
CA PRO A 97 2.10 -2.52 6.32
C PRO A 97 3.63 -2.55 6.41
N ALA A 98 4.24 -3.73 6.30
CA ALA A 98 5.70 -3.86 6.29
C ALA A 98 6.33 -3.19 5.06
N VAL A 99 5.66 -3.30 3.92
CA VAL A 99 6.07 -2.74 2.62
C VAL A 99 4.84 -2.16 1.92
N LEU A 100 5.01 -0.97 1.35
CA LEU A 100 4.06 -0.33 0.46
C LEU A 100 4.68 -0.21 -0.94
N PHE A 101 3.90 -0.57 -1.95
CA PHE A 101 4.22 -0.36 -3.36
C PHE A 101 3.42 0.82 -3.87
N CYS A 102 4.09 1.80 -4.45
CA CYS A 102 3.49 3.09 -4.79
C CYS A 102 3.80 3.51 -6.22
N THR A 103 2.82 4.12 -6.88
CA THR A 103 3.02 4.87 -8.15
C THR A 103 2.50 6.30 -7.98
N GLY A 104 3.04 7.25 -8.75
CA GLY A 104 2.80 8.68 -8.57
C GLY A 104 3.72 9.33 -7.52
N ASP A 105 3.27 10.43 -6.90
CA ASP A 105 4.03 11.19 -5.91
C ASP A 105 3.76 10.71 -4.47
N VAL A 106 4.69 9.92 -3.93
CA VAL A 106 4.67 9.40 -2.56
C VAL A 106 4.63 10.49 -1.48
N LYS A 107 5.04 11.74 -1.78
CA LYS A 107 4.90 12.85 -0.82
C LYS A 107 3.46 13.14 -0.48
N THR A 108 2.52 12.75 -1.33
CA THR A 108 1.07 12.87 -1.10
C THR A 108 0.58 11.99 0.05
N LEU A 109 1.35 10.97 0.44
CA LEU A 109 1.05 10.12 1.59
C LEU A 109 1.31 10.81 2.95
N THR A 110 1.89 12.01 2.94
CA THR A 110 2.20 12.78 4.15
C THR A 110 1.17 13.88 4.41
N GLY A 111 1.03 14.28 5.66
CA GLY A 111 0.11 15.35 6.07
C GLY A 111 -1.32 14.89 6.34
N THR A 112 -2.22 15.85 6.50
CA THR A 112 -3.62 15.58 6.82
C THR A 112 -4.37 15.04 5.61
N ALA A 113 -5.10 13.95 5.82
CA ALA A 113 -5.91 13.32 4.80
C ALA A 113 -7.30 12.96 5.33
N ILE A 114 -8.30 12.93 4.43
CA ILE A 114 -9.65 12.48 4.74
C ILE A 114 -10.03 11.34 3.80
N ALA A 115 -10.45 10.21 4.38
CA ALA A 115 -10.94 9.08 3.62
C ALA A 115 -12.43 9.24 3.28
N GLY A 116 -12.79 8.91 2.04
CA GLY A 116 -14.17 8.77 1.61
C GLY A 116 -14.43 7.35 1.12
N VAL A 117 -15.41 6.67 1.70
CA VAL A 117 -15.80 5.30 1.34
C VAL A 117 -17.31 5.21 1.17
N GLY A 118 -17.78 4.27 0.37
CA GLY A 118 -19.22 4.02 0.28
C GLY A 118 -19.63 2.96 -0.73
N ALA A 119 -20.89 3.07 -1.18
CA ALA A 119 -21.50 2.06 -2.04
C ALA A 119 -20.83 1.97 -3.41
N ARG A 120 -20.66 0.72 -3.91
CA ARG A 120 -20.16 0.44 -5.26
C ARG A 120 -21.09 0.86 -6.40
N LEU A 121 -22.38 1.03 -6.08
CA LEU A 121 -23.41 1.56 -6.96
C LEU A 121 -23.90 2.90 -6.42
N ALA A 122 -23.18 3.98 -6.75
CA ALA A 122 -23.55 5.31 -6.30
C ALA A 122 -24.83 5.79 -6.99
N THR A 123 -25.82 6.21 -6.19
CA THR A 123 -27.00 6.92 -6.70
C THR A 123 -26.63 8.35 -7.10
N LYS A 124 -27.49 9.05 -7.84
CA LYS A 124 -27.30 10.48 -8.13
C LYS A 124 -27.11 11.28 -6.83
N TYR A 125 -27.95 11.02 -5.82
CA TYR A 125 -27.82 11.64 -4.51
C TYR A 125 -26.46 11.37 -3.86
N GLY A 126 -25.97 10.12 -3.92
CA GLY A 126 -24.65 9.77 -3.39
C GLY A 126 -23.52 10.56 -4.06
N ARG A 127 -23.56 10.70 -5.40
CA ARG A 127 -22.59 11.51 -6.14
C ARG A 127 -22.66 12.98 -5.77
N ASP A 128 -23.87 13.54 -5.69
CA ASP A 128 -24.09 14.94 -5.30
C ASP A 128 -23.58 15.20 -3.87
N ALA A 129 -23.80 14.25 -2.95
CA ALA A 129 -23.30 14.32 -1.59
C ALA A 129 -21.77 14.29 -1.54
N VAL A 130 -21.13 13.38 -2.30
CA VAL A 130 -19.66 13.34 -2.41
C VAL A 130 -19.12 14.69 -2.88
N LYS A 131 -19.65 15.25 -3.98
CA LYS A 131 -19.20 16.56 -4.47
C LYS A 131 -19.38 17.65 -3.43
N LYS A 132 -20.53 17.68 -2.73
CA LYS A 132 -20.83 18.67 -1.69
C LYS A 132 -19.86 18.58 -0.50
N ILE A 133 -19.52 17.38 -0.06
CA ILE A 133 -18.67 17.14 1.12
C ILE A 133 -17.20 17.33 0.78
N PHE A 134 -16.74 16.74 -0.33
CA PHE A 134 -15.31 16.58 -0.60
C PHE A 134 -14.71 17.70 -1.45
N SER A 135 -15.48 18.41 -2.28
CA SER A 135 -14.92 19.53 -3.05
C SER A 135 -14.34 20.65 -2.17
N PRO A 136 -15.00 21.11 -1.09
CA PRO A 136 -14.40 22.08 -0.19
C PRO A 136 -13.14 21.58 0.51
N VAL A 137 -13.10 20.28 0.85
CA VAL A 137 -11.94 19.64 1.49
C VAL A 137 -10.73 19.62 0.53
N ALA A 138 -10.96 19.24 -0.73
CA ALA A 138 -9.92 19.27 -1.76
C ALA A 138 -9.38 20.69 -1.98
N ARG A 139 -10.26 21.70 -2.07
CA ARG A 139 -9.84 23.11 -2.21
C ARG A 139 -9.09 23.65 -0.99
N ALA A 140 -9.31 23.06 0.19
CA ALA A 140 -8.56 23.40 1.40
C ALA A 140 -7.15 22.76 1.41
N GLY A 141 -6.76 22.02 0.37
CA GLY A 141 -5.46 21.38 0.25
C GLY A 141 -5.32 20.08 1.05
N ILE A 142 -6.44 19.54 1.56
CA ILE A 142 -6.45 18.27 2.28
C ILE A 142 -6.50 17.12 1.26
N THR A 143 -5.61 16.14 1.42
CA THR A 143 -5.56 14.96 0.55
C THR A 143 -6.80 14.08 0.75
N LEU A 144 -7.46 13.70 -0.35
CA LEU A 144 -8.57 12.75 -0.30
C LEU A 144 -8.12 11.33 -0.56
N VAL A 145 -8.55 10.37 0.26
CA VAL A 145 -8.14 8.97 0.18
C VAL A 145 -9.35 8.07 -0.10
N SER A 146 -9.21 7.11 -1.01
CA SER A 146 -10.25 6.11 -1.28
C SER A 146 -9.70 4.85 -1.97
N GLY A 147 -10.55 3.86 -2.26
CA GLY A 147 -10.14 2.53 -2.73
C GLY A 147 -10.12 2.31 -4.26
N LEU A 148 -10.30 3.36 -5.06
CA LEU A 148 -10.46 3.30 -6.53
C LEU A 148 -11.62 2.39 -7.02
N ALA A 149 -12.47 1.90 -6.13
CA ALA A 149 -13.63 1.08 -6.50
C ALA A 149 -14.67 1.87 -7.31
N ALA A 150 -15.58 1.15 -7.98
CA ALA A 150 -16.77 1.73 -8.58
C ALA A 150 -17.61 2.50 -7.54
N GLY A 151 -18.40 3.48 -7.99
CA GLY A 151 -19.31 4.22 -7.13
C GLY A 151 -18.58 5.29 -6.31
N ILE A 152 -18.88 5.36 -5.01
CA ILE A 152 -18.47 6.47 -4.14
C ILE A 152 -16.96 6.70 -4.17
N ASP A 153 -16.15 5.65 -4.15
CA ASP A 153 -14.69 5.77 -4.14
C ASP A 153 -14.15 6.54 -5.36
N SER A 154 -14.60 6.15 -6.57
CA SER A 154 -14.22 6.87 -7.79
C SER A 154 -14.69 8.33 -7.79
N GLU A 155 -15.82 8.64 -7.16
CA GLU A 155 -16.34 10.01 -7.07
C GLU A 155 -15.53 10.87 -6.09
N VAL A 156 -14.97 10.27 -5.02
CA VAL A 156 -14.08 10.95 -4.09
C VAL A 156 -12.80 11.39 -4.81
N HIS A 157 -12.21 10.49 -5.60
CA HIS A 157 -11.04 10.83 -6.43
C HIS A 157 -11.36 11.91 -7.46
N ARG A 158 -12.48 11.79 -8.19
CA ARG A 158 -12.92 12.83 -9.14
C ARG A 158 -13.14 14.17 -8.45
N ALA A 159 -13.74 14.19 -7.26
CA ALA A 159 -13.93 15.43 -6.50
C ALA A 159 -12.59 16.10 -6.13
N ALA A 160 -11.55 15.32 -5.82
CA ALA A 160 -10.20 15.87 -5.63
C ALA A 160 -9.66 16.50 -6.92
N LEU A 161 -9.63 15.71 -8.00
CA LEU A 161 -9.04 16.09 -9.29
C LEU A 161 -9.77 17.29 -9.92
N GLU A 162 -11.11 17.28 -9.95
CA GLU A 162 -11.95 18.38 -10.46
C GLU A 162 -11.71 19.71 -9.71
N ASN A 163 -11.16 19.66 -8.49
CA ASN A 163 -10.87 20.83 -7.66
C ASN A 163 -9.36 21.13 -7.54
N GLY A 164 -8.50 20.49 -8.34
CA GLY A 164 -7.05 20.67 -8.30
C GLY A 164 -6.40 20.22 -6.99
N GLY A 165 -7.09 19.38 -6.22
CA GLY A 165 -6.60 18.79 -4.99
C GLY A 165 -5.80 17.51 -5.22
N LYS A 166 -5.15 17.02 -4.16
CA LYS A 166 -4.41 15.75 -4.18
C LYS A 166 -5.30 14.59 -3.78
N THR A 167 -4.99 13.40 -4.29
CA THR A 167 -5.70 12.19 -3.88
C THR A 167 -4.83 10.94 -3.83
N VAL A 168 -5.16 10.01 -2.95
CA VAL A 168 -4.47 8.73 -2.78
C VAL A 168 -5.46 7.58 -3.00
N ALA A 169 -5.16 6.71 -3.95
CA ALA A 169 -5.89 5.45 -4.15
C ALA A 169 -5.19 4.31 -3.40
N VAL A 170 -5.93 3.61 -2.54
CA VAL A 170 -5.45 2.42 -1.82
C VAL A 170 -6.04 1.17 -2.46
N LEU A 171 -5.20 0.34 -3.07
CA LEU A 171 -5.62 -0.84 -3.80
C LEU A 171 -5.73 -2.07 -2.90
N GLY A 172 -6.77 -2.87 -3.13
CA GLY A 172 -6.93 -4.20 -2.54
C GLY A 172 -6.38 -5.34 -3.41
N ASN A 173 -5.49 -5.03 -4.36
CA ASN A 173 -4.89 -5.97 -5.31
C ASN A 173 -3.47 -5.50 -5.69
N GLU A 174 -2.75 -6.28 -6.51
CA GLU A 174 -1.40 -5.93 -6.97
C GLU A 174 -1.31 -4.51 -7.55
N ILE A 175 -0.22 -3.82 -7.22
CA ILE A 175 0.01 -2.42 -7.63
C ILE A 175 -0.07 -2.22 -9.16
N THR A 176 0.24 -3.25 -9.96
CA THR A 176 0.21 -3.18 -11.43
C THR A 176 -1.19 -3.39 -12.03
N ARG A 177 -2.20 -3.73 -11.22
CA ARG A 177 -3.54 -4.07 -11.72
C ARG A 177 -4.60 -3.08 -11.31
N THR A 178 -5.18 -2.41 -12.30
CA THR A 178 -6.34 -1.55 -12.08
C THR A 178 -7.63 -2.36 -12.01
N TYR A 179 -8.39 -2.20 -10.92
CA TYR A 179 -9.71 -2.80 -10.75
C TYR A 179 -10.72 -1.80 -10.17
N PRO A 180 -11.89 -1.58 -10.81
CA PRO A 180 -12.29 -2.15 -12.10
C PRO A 180 -11.41 -1.61 -13.25
N SER A 181 -11.24 -2.39 -14.33
CA SER A 181 -10.37 -2.00 -15.46
C SER A 181 -10.82 -0.72 -16.17
N THR A 182 -12.11 -0.39 -16.09
CA THR A 182 -12.68 0.86 -16.61
C THR A 182 -12.16 2.11 -15.90
N HIS A 183 -11.48 1.97 -14.76
CA HIS A 183 -10.86 3.08 -14.03
C HIS A 183 -9.38 3.31 -14.40
N ALA A 184 -8.87 2.71 -15.49
CA ALA A 184 -7.50 2.95 -15.95
C ALA A 184 -7.20 4.45 -16.16
N GLY A 185 -8.06 5.18 -16.87
CA GLY A 185 -7.86 6.64 -17.04
C GLY A 185 -7.92 7.42 -15.73
N LEU A 186 -8.84 7.07 -14.83
CA LEU A 186 -8.91 7.71 -13.51
C LEU A 186 -7.63 7.43 -12.70
N ARG A 187 -7.07 6.23 -12.78
CA ARG A 187 -5.81 5.89 -12.14
C ARG A 187 -4.67 6.77 -12.66
N GLU A 188 -4.55 6.92 -13.97
CA GLU A 188 -3.52 7.78 -14.59
C GLU A 188 -3.62 9.23 -14.09
N GLU A 189 -4.84 9.77 -13.98
CA GLU A 189 -5.07 11.10 -13.42
C GLU A 189 -4.65 11.20 -11.94
N ILE A 190 -4.92 10.16 -11.15
CA ILE A 190 -4.50 10.07 -9.74
C ILE A 190 -2.97 10.01 -9.64
N GLU A 191 -2.29 9.21 -10.46
CA GLU A 191 -0.83 9.10 -10.47
C GLU A 191 -0.17 10.43 -10.86
N ALA A 192 -0.82 11.23 -11.71
CA ALA A 192 -0.34 12.56 -12.10
C ALA A 192 -0.49 13.64 -11.02
N HIS A 193 -1.45 13.51 -10.09
CA HIS A 193 -1.78 14.53 -9.08
C HIS A 193 -1.68 14.04 -7.63
N GLY A 194 -1.20 12.83 -7.42
CA GLY A 194 -1.27 12.14 -6.16
C GLY A 194 -0.54 10.80 -6.19
N CYS A 195 -1.08 9.80 -5.49
CA CYS A 195 -0.41 8.51 -5.33
C CYS A 195 -1.40 7.36 -5.44
N VAL A 196 -0.97 6.24 -6.02
CA VAL A 196 -1.64 4.95 -5.87
C VAL A 196 -0.75 4.09 -4.99
N VAL A 197 -1.33 3.37 -4.03
CA VAL A 197 -0.60 2.55 -3.07
C VAL A 197 -1.25 1.18 -2.93
N SER A 198 -0.44 0.14 -2.77
CA SER A 198 -0.87 -1.21 -2.47
C SER A 198 0.10 -1.91 -1.51
N GLU A 199 -0.41 -2.84 -0.70
CA GLU A 199 0.42 -3.82 0.00
C GLU A 199 0.82 -5.00 -0.89
N TYR A 200 0.19 -5.15 -2.06
CA TYR A 200 0.38 -6.30 -2.93
C TYR A 200 1.43 -5.97 -4.00
N ALA A 201 2.55 -6.70 -3.98
CA ALA A 201 3.60 -6.61 -4.98
C ALA A 201 3.08 -6.98 -6.38
N PRO A 202 3.78 -6.59 -7.47
CA PRO A 202 3.54 -7.14 -8.80
C PRO A 202 3.44 -8.67 -8.78
N HIS A 203 2.51 -9.24 -9.56
CA HIS A 203 2.26 -10.68 -9.69
C HIS A 203 1.73 -11.36 -8.42
N THR A 204 1.37 -10.59 -7.40
CA THR A 204 0.62 -11.11 -6.25
C THR A 204 -0.81 -11.35 -6.72
N GLY A 205 -1.06 -12.54 -7.27
CA GLY A 205 -2.33 -12.92 -7.89
C GLY A 205 -3.53 -12.50 -7.04
N SER A 206 -4.59 -12.00 -7.67
CA SER A 206 -5.72 -11.41 -6.94
C SER A 206 -6.33 -12.40 -5.95
N GLN A 207 -6.09 -12.17 -4.66
CA GLN A 207 -6.90 -12.78 -3.64
C GLN A 207 -8.27 -12.10 -3.69
N ARG A 208 -9.29 -12.84 -4.11
CA ARG A 208 -10.66 -12.38 -3.97
C ARG A 208 -10.96 -12.35 -2.47
N TYR A 209 -10.80 -11.19 -1.83
CA TYR A 209 -11.55 -10.91 -0.61
C TYR A 209 -13.02 -10.73 -1.03
N MET A 210 -13.73 -11.86 -1.06
CA MET A 210 -15.20 -11.90 -1.10
C MET A 210 -15.73 -11.58 0.29
#